data_AF-A0A965H2M3-F1
#
_entry.id   AF-A0A965H2M3-F1
#
_cell.length_a   1.000
_cell.length_b   1.000
_cell.length_c   1.000
_cell.angle_alpha   90.00
_cell.angle_beta   90.00
_cell.angle_gamma   90.00
#
_symmetry.space_group_name_H-M   'P 1'
#
loop_
_entity.id
_entity.type
_entity.pdbx_description
1 polymer ?
#
loop_
_entity_poly.entity_id
_entity_poly.type
_entity_poly.pdbx_seq_one_letter_code
_entity_poly.pdbx_strand_id
1 'polypeptide(L)' 'GRQLVNDHGAHVVVMGCAGMAQYRKALEDAIGVPVVEPTQAAAGMALARVRLAGV' A
#
# COMPACT_ATOMS: atom_id res chain seq x y z
N GLY A 1 11.78 -0.85 4.89
CA GLY A 1 10.96 -2.07 4.77
C GLY A 1 11.42 -3.12 5.76
N ARG A 2 12.53 -3.81 5.49
CA ARG A 2 13.04 -4.92 6.32
C ARG A 2 13.07 -4.67 7.83
N GLN A 3 13.55 -3.51 8.30
CA GLN A 3 13.55 -3.18 9.73
C GLN A 3 12.14 -3.19 10.34
N LEU A 4 11.14 -2.67 9.62
CA LEU A 4 9.75 -2.70 10.08
C LEU A 4 9.25 -4.15 10.23
N VAL A 5 9.62 -5.03 9.31
CA VAL A 5 9.21 -6.44 9.32
C VAL A 5 9.94 -7.20 10.43
N ASN A 6 11.27 -7.13 10.46
CA ASN A 6 12.11 -7.96 11.31
C ASN A 6 12.11 -7.50 12.77
N ASP A 7 12.22 -6.18 12.98
CA ASP A 7 12.48 -5.63 14.31
C ASP A 7 11.18 -5.14 14.96
N HIS A 8 10.20 -4.72 14.16
CA HIS A 8 8.91 -4.21 14.65
C HIS A 8 7.74 -5.17 14.39
N GLY A 9 7.97 -6.32 13.76
CA GLY A 9 6.93 -7.33 13.52
C GLY A 9 5.83 -6.87 12.55
N ALA A 10 6.14 -5.97 11.61
CA ALA A 10 5.16 -5.50 10.64
C ALA A 10 4.78 -6.60 9.63
N HIS A 11 3.50 -6.96 9.62
CA HIS A 11 2.93 -7.93 8.66
C HIS A 11 2.46 -7.27 7.36
N VAL A 12 2.42 -5.94 7.30
CA VAL A 12 2.04 -5.12 6.14
C VAL A 12 2.82 -3.80 6.22
N VAL A 13 3.21 -3.23 5.07
CA VAL A 13 3.88 -1.92 5.00
C VAL A 13 3.07 -0.94 4.15
N VAL A 14 2.83 0.26 4.66
CA VAL A 14 2.24 1.37 3.89
C VAL A 14 3.36 2.27 3.36
N MET A 15 3.31 2.62 2.07
CA MET A 15 4.30 3.51 1.46
C MET A 15 4.10 4.95 1.91
N GLY A 16 5.20 5.65 2.22
CA GLY A 16 5.17 6.99 2.81
C GLY A 16 5.08 8.16 1.82
N CYS A 17 5.16 7.91 0.51
CA CYS A 17 5.12 8.97 -0.50
C CYS A 17 4.56 8.44 -1.83
N ALA A 18 3.70 9.22 -2.48
CA ALA A 18 3.11 8.90 -3.78
C ALA A 18 4.17 8.72 -4.89
N GLY A 19 5.30 9.43 -4.80
CA GLY A 19 6.42 9.31 -5.74
C GLY A 19 7.09 7.93 -5.73
N MET A 20 6.80 7.10 -4.72
CA MET A 20 7.35 5.76 -4.61
C MET A 20 6.51 4.70 -5.36
N ALA A 21 5.36 5.05 -5.92
CA ALA A 21 4.36 4.08 -6.43
C ALA A 21 4.94 3.04 -7.41
N GLN A 22 5.86 3.46 -8.29
CA GLN A 22 6.55 2.57 -9.24
C GLN A 22 7.34 1.44 -8.57
N TYR A 23 7.75 1.62 -7.31
CA TYR A 23 8.53 0.64 -6.55
C TYR A 23 7.67 -0.31 -5.71
N ARG A 24 6.33 -0.19 -5.71
CA ARG A 24 5.45 -0.99 -4.85
C ARG A 24 5.75 -2.48 -4.94
N LYS A 25 5.76 -3.03 -6.16
CA LYS A 25 6.00 -4.47 -6.38
C LYS A 25 7.42 -4.88 -5.97
N ALA A 26 8.43 -4.11 -6.39
CA ALA A 26 9.82 -4.39 -6.03
C ALA A 26 10.03 -4.36 -4.49
N LEU A 27 9.36 -3.45 -3.79
CA LEU A 27 9.41 -3.38 -2.33
C LEU A 27 8.73 -4.59 -1.68
N GLU A 28 7.53 -4.96 -2.13
CA GLU A 28 6.78 -6.14 -1.65
C GLU A 28 7.60 -7.42 -1.81
N ASP A 29 8.15 -7.64 -3.01
CA ASP A 29 9.00 -8.80 -3.32
C ASP A 29 10.27 -8.81 -2.44
N ALA A 30 10.84 -7.64 -2.12
CA ALA A 30 12.08 -7.52 -1.33
C ALA A 30 11.90 -7.69 0.19
N ILE A 31 10.68 -7.54 0.72
CA ILE A 31 10.42 -7.63 2.17
C ILE A 31 9.50 -8.80 2.54
N GLY A 32 8.87 -9.47 1.57
CA GLY A 32 8.07 -10.67 1.79
C GLY A 32 6.74 -10.44 2.51
N VAL A 33 6.32 -9.18 2.68
CA VAL A 33 5.01 -8.82 3.25
C VAL A 33 4.26 -7.85 2.34
N PRO A 34 2.92 -7.85 2.35
CA PRO A 34 2.14 -6.96 1.50
C PRO A 34 2.50 -5.47 1.65
N VAL A 35 2.51 -4.76 0.54
CA VAL A 35 2.77 -3.32 0.48
C VAL A 35 1.54 -2.58 -0.05
N VAL A 36 1.07 -1.60 0.72
CA VAL A 36 -0.03 -0.71 0.34
C VAL A 36 0.55 0.58 -0.21
N GLU A 37 0.27 0.88 -1.47
CA GLU A 37 0.51 2.20 -2.04
C GLU A 37 -0.72 3.09 -1.76
N PRO A 38 -0.56 4.20 -1.03
CA PRO A 38 -1.70 4.96 -0.51
C PRO A 38 -2.55 5.64 -1.60
N THR A 39 -1.97 6.04 -2.72
CA THR A 39 -2.68 6.75 -3.79
C THR A 39 -3.65 5.82 -4.53
N GLN A 40 -3.21 4.63 -4.91
CA GLN A 40 -4.01 3.58 -5.52
C GLN A 40 -5.11 3.09 -4.57
N ALA A 41 -4.77 2.90 -3.29
CA ALA A 41 -5.75 2.53 -2.26
C ALA A 41 -6.84 3.62 -2.13
N ALA A 42 -6.44 4.89 -2.06
CA ALA A 42 -7.39 6.01 -1.99
C ALA A 42 -8.27 6.13 -3.24
N ALA A 43 -7.69 5.98 -4.44
CA ALA A 43 -8.44 5.98 -5.69
C ALA A 43 -9.49 4.84 -5.73
N GLY A 44 -9.10 3.62 -5.31
CA GLY A 44 -10.01 2.49 -5.18
C GLY A 44 -11.16 2.77 -4.21
N MET A 45 -10.86 3.36 -3.04
CA MET A 45 -11.88 3.76 -2.07
C MET A 45 -12.84 4.82 -2.62
N ALA A 46 -12.34 5.83 -3.33
CA ALA A 46 -13.16 6.87 -3.94
C ALA A 46 -14.11 6.28 -5.00
N LEU A 47 -13.60 5.41 -5.88
CA LEU A 47 -14.42 4.70 -6.87
C LEU A 47 -15.49 3.84 -6.20
N ALA A 48 -15.12 3.06 -5.18
CA ALA A 48 -16.06 2.24 -4.43
C ALA A 48 -17.16 3.08 -3.79
N ARG A 49 -16.82 4.23 -3.19
CA ARG A 49 -17.80 5.16 -2.62
C ARG A 49 -18.80 5.65 -3.66
N VAL A 50 -18.34 6.06 -4.84
CA VAL A 50 -19.23 6.50 -5.93
C VAL A 50 -20.16 5.36 -6.36
N ARG A 51 -19.64 4.14 -6.51
CA ARG A 51 -20.42 2.98 -6.97
C ARG A 51 -21.44 2.49 -5.94
N LEU A 52 -21.13 2.58 -4.65
CA LEU A 52 -21.99 2.11 -3.57
C LEU A 52 -22.97 3.17 -3.07
N ALA A 53 -22.75 4.45 -3.39
CA ALA A 53 -23.62 5.56 -2.98
C ALA A 53 -24.96 5.61 -3.73
N GLY A 54 -25.20 4.74 -4.73
CA GLY A 54 -26.52 4.57 -5.36
C GLY A 54 -27.04 5.79 -6.13
N VAL A 55 -26.15 6.62 -6.67
CA VAL A 55 -26.50 7.65 -7.68
C VAL A 55 -26.68 7.03 -9.06
#